data_AF-A0A959CN21-F1
#
_entry.id   AF-A0A959CN21-F1
#
_cell.length_a   1.000
_cell.length_b   1.000
_cell.length_c   1.000
_cell.angle_alpha   90.00
_cell.angle_beta   90.00
_cell.angle_gamma   90.00
#
_symmetry.space_group_name_H-M   'P 1'
#
loop_
_entity.id
_entity.type
_entity.pdbx_description
1 polymer ?
#
loop_
_entity_poly.entity_id
_entity_poly.type
_entity_poly.pdbx_seq_one_letter_code
_entity_poly.pdbx_strand_id
1 'polypeptide(L)'
;MFELPGGITGNQVQAIAQDSFGFMWFASQNGLHRYDGRQFVTYQYDPLDENSPADNYIEWLHIDRRGLLWLAHYGSGLSVFNPLTGAFSRYRHDPTDSTSLSSDTLSVIAEGRDGNIWIGTYRGLNRFDLQTGKSKRYVPEPDNPRSLSHNKVRAIYHCQQQYSIK
;
A
#
# COMPACT_ATOMS: atom_id res chain seq x y z
N MET A 1 15.57 24.71 -10.69
CA MET A 1 15.09 23.32 -10.74
C MET A 1 16.35 22.46 -10.81
N PHE A 2 16.64 21.66 -9.79
CA PHE A 2 17.84 20.81 -9.77
C PHE A 2 17.47 19.46 -10.36
N GLU A 3 18.14 19.06 -11.44
CA GLU A 3 17.94 17.80 -12.14
C GLU A 3 19.11 16.86 -11.83
N LEU A 4 18.82 15.63 -11.38
CA LEU A 4 19.82 14.57 -11.31
C LEU A 4 19.82 13.79 -12.64
N PRO A 5 20.98 13.37 -13.17
CA PRO A 5 21.04 12.51 -14.35
C PRO A 5 20.28 11.19 -14.09
N GLY A 6 19.30 10.86 -14.93
CA GLY A 6 18.37 9.74 -14.70
C GLY A 6 17.11 10.12 -13.89
N GLY A 7 16.88 11.42 -13.69
CA GLY A 7 15.77 11.95 -12.92
C GLY A 7 14.41 11.55 -13.47
N ILE A 8 13.48 11.33 -12.53
CA ILE A 8 12.03 11.27 -12.70
C ILE A 8 11.50 12.57 -13.35
N THR A 9 11.76 12.77 -14.63
CA THR A 9 11.23 13.90 -15.39
C THR A 9 9.77 13.63 -15.74
N GLY A 10 8.90 14.59 -15.42
CA GLY A 10 7.47 14.55 -15.78
C GLY A 10 6.56 13.66 -14.93
N ASN A 11 7.10 12.84 -14.02
CA ASN A 11 6.30 11.93 -13.20
C ASN A 11 6.05 12.49 -11.81
N GLN A 12 4.79 12.80 -11.50
CA GLN A 12 4.40 13.28 -10.18
C GLN A 12 4.65 12.20 -9.13
N VAL A 13 5.56 12.48 -8.20
CA VAL A 13 5.80 11.65 -7.00
C VAL A 13 4.62 11.84 -6.05
N GLN A 14 3.98 10.74 -5.67
CA GLN A 14 2.83 10.71 -4.77
C GLN A 14 3.24 10.42 -3.32
N ALA A 15 4.26 9.58 -3.13
CA ALA A 15 4.75 9.22 -1.82
C ALA A 15 6.25 8.94 -1.83
N ILE A 16 6.90 9.20 -0.69
CA ILE A 16 8.31 8.96 -0.45
C ILE A 16 8.43 8.19 0.86
N ALA A 17 9.30 7.19 0.89
CA ALA A 17 9.66 6.46 2.10
C ALA A 17 11.15 6.12 2.10
N GLN A 18 11.72 5.91 3.29
CA GLN A 18 13.06 5.36 3.44
C GLN A 18 12.96 4.01 4.14
N ASP A 19 13.62 2.99 3.61
CA ASP A 19 13.69 1.69 4.29
C ASP A 19 14.82 1.65 5.35
N SER A 20 14.85 0.57 6.13
CA SER A 20 15.86 0.36 7.18
C SER A 20 17.30 0.17 6.65
N PHE A 21 17.46 -0.09 5.35
CA PHE A 21 18.77 -0.21 4.70
C PHE A 21 19.27 1.14 4.17
N GLY A 22 18.45 2.18 4.26
CA GLY A 22 18.78 3.53 3.82
C GLY A 22 18.40 3.83 2.38
N PHE A 23 17.79 2.89 1.64
CA PHE A 23 17.29 3.18 0.30
C PHE A 23 16.08 4.10 0.37
N MET A 24 16.03 5.06 -0.56
CA MET A 24 14.89 5.94 -0.74
C MET A 24 13.95 5.34 -1.78
N TRP A 25 12.66 5.33 -1.47
CA TRP A 25 11.61 4.80 -2.32
C TRP A 25 10.64 5.92 -2.71
N PHE A 26 10.28 5.96 -3.99
CA PHE A 26 9.39 6.96 -4.56
C PHE A 26 8.28 6.26 -5.33
N ALA A 27 7.04 6.44 -4.87
CA ALA A 27 5.86 6.07 -5.64
C ALA A 27 5.48 7.23 -6.56
N SER A 28 5.24 6.94 -7.84
CA SER A 28 4.85 7.95 -8.82
C SER A 28 3.71 7.47 -9.71
N GLN A 29 3.29 8.32 -10.64
CA GLN A 29 2.37 7.95 -11.74
C GLN A 29 2.97 6.95 -12.74
N ASN A 30 4.29 6.74 -12.73
CA ASN A 30 5.00 5.93 -13.73
C ASN A 30 5.82 4.79 -13.11
N GLY A 31 5.42 4.33 -11.93
CA GLY A 31 6.00 3.19 -11.25
C GLY A 31 6.64 3.51 -9.90
N LEU A 32 7.33 2.50 -9.38
CA LEU A 32 8.08 2.56 -8.13
C LEU A 32 9.55 2.80 -8.45
N HIS A 33 10.17 3.75 -7.76
CA HIS A 33 11.59 4.04 -7.93
C HIS A 33 12.35 3.80 -6.62
N ARG A 34 13.49 3.12 -6.70
CA ARG A 34 14.46 2.97 -5.60
C ARG A 34 15.69 3.79 -5.90
N TYR A 35 16.20 4.53 -4.92
CA TYR A 35 17.44 5.29 -5.02
C TYR A 35 18.41 4.87 -3.93
N ASP A 36 19.65 4.59 -4.31
CA ASP A 36 20.73 4.14 -3.42
C ASP A 36 21.69 5.26 -3.00
N GLY A 37 21.37 6.51 -3.31
CA GLY A 37 22.27 7.66 -3.12
C GLY A 37 23.12 7.99 -4.35
N ARG A 38 23.06 7.17 -5.41
CA ARG A 38 23.80 7.38 -6.66
C ARG A 38 22.94 7.21 -7.90
N GLN A 39 22.12 6.16 -7.94
CA GLN A 39 21.37 5.75 -9.12
C GLN A 39 19.95 5.33 -8.74
N PHE A 40 19.05 5.45 -9.73
CA PHE A 40 17.67 4.98 -9.63
C PHE A 40 17.52 3.60 -10.27
N VAL A 41 16.71 2.76 -9.64
CA VAL A 41 16.11 1.56 -10.25
C VAL A 41 14.61 1.78 -10.30
N THR A 42 14.01 1.55 -11.46
CA THR A 42 12.57 1.75 -11.69
C THR A 42 11.88 0.41 -11.93
N TYR A 43 10.75 0.20 -11.25
CA TYR A 43 9.87 -0.95 -11.41
C TYR A 43 8.56 -0.47 -12.03
N GLN A 44 8.24 -0.97 -13.23
CA GLN A 44 7.04 -0.62 -13.98
C GLN A 44 6.19 -1.85 -14.23
N TYR A 45 4.89 -1.63 -14.43
CA TYR A 45 3.96 -2.66 -14.82
C TYR A 45 4.35 -3.22 -16.19
N ASP A 46 4.43 -4.54 -16.24
CA ASP A 46 4.56 -5.32 -17.46
C ASP A 46 3.44 -6.38 -17.46
N PRO A 47 2.51 -6.35 -18.45
CA PRO A 47 1.43 -7.31 -18.55
C PRO A 47 1.89 -8.76 -18.82
N LEU A 48 3.14 -8.95 -19.26
CA LEU A 48 3.73 -10.26 -19.54
C LEU A 48 4.56 -10.82 -18.37
N ASP A 49 4.86 -9.98 -17.37
CA ASP A 49 5.58 -10.39 -16.18
C ASP A 49 4.65 -10.34 -14.96
N GLU A 50 4.30 -11.51 -14.42
CA GLU A 50 3.52 -11.63 -13.19
C GLU A 50 4.24 -11.05 -11.96
N ASN A 51 5.57 -10.92 -12.04
CA ASN A 51 6.42 -10.37 -11.00
C ASN A 51 6.68 -8.86 -11.13
N SER A 52 5.84 -8.13 -11.88
CA SER A 52 5.84 -6.67 -11.93
C SER A 52 4.71 -6.07 -11.06
N PRO A 53 4.68 -4.76 -10.74
CA PRO A 53 3.57 -4.16 -10.01
C PRO A 53 2.23 -4.28 -10.77
N ALA A 54 1.10 -4.18 -10.07
CA ALA A 54 -0.23 -4.30 -10.69
C ALA A 54 -0.59 -3.15 -11.64
N ASP A 55 0.07 -2.00 -11.52
CA ASP A 55 -0.10 -0.81 -12.34
C ASP A 55 1.11 0.13 -12.14
N ASN A 56 1.30 1.11 -13.04
CA ASN A 56 2.30 2.16 -12.89
C ASN A 56 1.86 3.27 -11.93
N TYR A 57 0.57 3.59 -11.88
CA TYR A 57 0.11 4.70 -11.05
C TYR A 57 -0.04 4.25 -9.59
N ILE A 58 0.96 4.58 -8.78
CA ILE A 58 0.99 4.30 -7.34
C ILE A 58 0.62 5.57 -6.56
N GLU A 59 -0.51 5.53 -5.83
CA GLU A 59 -0.99 6.64 -5.01
C GLU A 59 -0.43 6.61 -3.59
N TRP A 60 -0.23 5.42 -3.04
CA TRP A 60 0.23 5.24 -1.66
C TRP A 60 1.33 4.22 -1.58
N LEU A 61 2.31 4.53 -0.73
CA LEU A 61 3.43 3.67 -0.37
C LEU A 61 3.49 3.55 1.16
N HIS A 62 3.54 2.33 1.66
CA HIS A 62 3.79 2.04 3.06
C HIS A 62 4.87 0.96 3.19
N ILE A 63 5.86 1.17 4.06
CA ILE A 63 6.86 0.16 4.42
C ILE A 63 6.45 -0.42 5.76
N ASP A 64 6.19 -1.73 5.82
CA ASP A 64 5.86 -2.40 7.08
C ASP A 64 7.12 -2.72 7.90
N ARG A 65 6.93 -3.16 9.16
CA ARG A 65 8.04 -3.55 10.05
C ARG A 65 8.91 -4.70 9.54
N ARG A 66 8.45 -5.44 8.53
CA ARG A 66 9.21 -6.53 7.88
C ARG A 66 10.03 -6.03 6.69
N GLY A 67 9.88 -4.75 6.32
CA GLY A 67 10.53 -4.15 5.16
C GLY A 67 9.82 -4.41 3.84
N LEU A 68 8.57 -4.90 3.86
CA LEU A 68 7.78 -5.06 2.65
C LEU A 68 7.14 -3.74 2.26
N LEU A 69 7.11 -3.49 0.96
CA LEU A 69 6.52 -2.28 0.38
C LEU A 69 5.09 -2.58 -0.06
N TRP A 70 4.14 -1.89 0.53
CA TRP A 70 2.72 -1.97 0.22
C TRP A 70 2.35 -0.78 -0.68
N LEU A 71 1.91 -1.09 -1.90
CA LEU A 71 1.66 -0.14 -2.98
C LEU A 71 0.17 -0.13 -3.30
N ALA A 72 -0.49 0.99 -3.06
CA ALA A 72 -1.87 1.18 -3.49
C ALA A 72 -1.88 1.83 -4.88
N HIS A 73 -2.50 1.15 -5.84
CA HIS A 73 -2.60 1.65 -7.20
C HIS A 73 -3.92 2.39 -7.42
N TYR A 74 -3.93 3.39 -8.30
CA TYR A 74 -5.15 4.11 -8.66
C TYR A 74 -6.12 3.17 -9.40
N GLY A 75 -7.07 2.58 -8.66
CA GLY A 75 -8.11 1.71 -9.22
C GLY A 75 -7.67 0.29 -9.62
N SER A 76 -6.39 -0.06 -9.41
CA SER A 76 -5.81 -1.37 -9.80
C SER A 76 -5.47 -2.27 -8.61
N GLY A 77 -5.93 -1.91 -7.40
CA GLY A 77 -5.79 -2.70 -6.19
C GLY A 77 -4.45 -2.49 -5.47
N LEU A 78 -3.93 -3.56 -4.88
CA LEU A 78 -2.73 -3.58 -4.06
C LEU A 78 -1.61 -4.38 -4.73
N SER A 79 -0.39 -3.87 -4.66
CA SER A 79 0.82 -4.68 -4.83
C SER A 79 1.64 -4.71 -3.56
N VAL A 80 2.23 -5.86 -3.25
CA VAL A 80 3.23 -6.03 -2.18
C VAL A 80 4.55 -6.37 -2.83
N PHE A 81 5.57 -5.56 -2.58
CA PHE A 81 6.91 -5.75 -3.09
C PHE A 81 7.87 -6.17 -1.98
N ASN A 82 8.61 -7.25 -2.21
CA ASN A 82 9.67 -7.70 -1.34
C ASN A 82 11.03 -7.25 -1.91
N PRO A 83 11.68 -6.24 -1.30
CA PRO A 83 12.95 -5.71 -1.81
C PRO A 83 14.12 -6.67 -1.70
N LEU A 84 14.03 -7.70 -0.86
CA LEU A 84 15.08 -8.71 -0.69
C LEU A 84 15.07 -9.75 -1.82
N THR A 85 13.89 -10.11 -2.31
CA THR A 85 13.73 -11.11 -3.38
C THR A 85 13.45 -10.49 -4.75
N GLY A 86 13.07 -9.21 -4.79
CA GLY A 86 12.58 -8.56 -6.00
C GLY A 86 11.19 -9.04 -6.42
N ALA A 87 10.45 -9.70 -5.53
CA ALA A 87 9.17 -10.30 -5.86
C ALA A 87 7.99 -9.34 -5.66
N PHE A 88 7.03 -9.36 -6.58
CA PHE A 88 5.74 -8.69 -6.46
C PHE A 88 4.62 -9.71 -6.23
N SER A 89 3.66 -9.33 -5.40
CA SER A 89 2.38 -10.03 -5.25
C SER A 89 1.25 -9.04 -5.43
N ARG A 90 0.24 -9.39 -6.23
CA ARG A 90 -0.88 -8.51 -6.60
C ARG A 90 -2.17 -9.00 -5.97
N TYR A 91 -2.95 -8.09 -5.42
CA TYR A 91 -4.24 -8.39 -4.80
C TYR A 91 -5.30 -7.40 -5.28
N ARG A 92 -6.43 -7.94 -5.74
CA ARG A 92 -7.54 -7.19 -6.32
C ARG A 92 -8.87 -7.63 -5.71
N HIS A 93 -9.91 -6.86 -6.00
CA HIS A 93 -11.28 -7.23 -5.71
C HIS A 93 -11.74 -8.30 -6.70
N ASP A 94 -12.19 -9.42 -6.14
CA ASP A 94 -12.93 -10.45 -6.85
C ASP A 94 -14.36 -10.49 -6.28
N PRO A 95 -15.39 -10.24 -7.10
CA PRO A 95 -16.78 -10.28 -6.65
C PRO A 95 -17.27 -11.69 -6.27
N THR A 96 -16.57 -12.73 -6.71
CA THR A 96 -16.90 -14.14 -6.42
C THR A 96 -16.14 -14.70 -5.21
N ASP A 97 -15.03 -14.07 -4.81
CA ASP A 97 -14.26 -14.43 -3.62
C ASP A 97 -14.47 -13.40 -2.50
N SER A 98 -15.21 -13.79 -1.46
CA SER A 98 -15.44 -12.97 -0.26
C SER A 98 -14.17 -12.68 0.54
N THR A 99 -13.08 -13.40 0.29
CA THR A 99 -11.78 -13.26 0.97
C THR A 99 -10.79 -12.40 0.18
N SER A 100 -11.13 -11.92 -1.00
CA SER A 100 -10.33 -10.92 -1.73
C SER A 100 -10.56 -9.50 -1.19
N LEU A 101 -9.91 -8.47 -1.74
CA LEU A 101 -10.15 -7.08 -1.31
C LEU A 101 -11.63 -6.68 -1.54
N SER A 102 -12.17 -5.82 -0.68
CA SER A 102 -13.54 -5.31 -0.84
C SER A 102 -13.71 -4.33 -2.01
N SER A 103 -12.63 -3.70 -2.47
CA SER A 103 -12.60 -2.81 -3.65
C SER A 103 -11.15 -2.60 -4.08
N ASP A 104 -10.93 -2.40 -5.39
CA ASP A 104 -9.63 -2.04 -5.97
C ASP A 104 -9.23 -0.58 -5.71
N THR A 105 -10.17 0.25 -5.22
CA THR A 105 -9.91 1.63 -4.84
C THR A 105 -9.56 1.69 -3.35
N LEU A 106 -8.27 1.71 -3.08
CA LEU A 106 -7.70 1.81 -1.74
C LEU A 106 -7.64 3.29 -1.32
N SER A 107 -7.77 3.54 -0.02
CA SER A 107 -7.77 4.89 0.57
C SER A 107 -6.73 5.07 1.67
N VAL A 108 -6.30 3.98 2.31
CA VAL A 108 -5.24 3.97 3.31
C VAL A 108 -4.69 2.56 3.50
N ILE A 109 -3.41 2.46 3.83
CA ILE A 109 -2.74 1.25 4.30
C ILE A 109 -2.08 1.58 5.63
N ALA A 110 -2.30 0.77 6.67
CA ALA A 110 -1.67 0.95 7.96
C ALA A 110 -1.36 -0.38 8.64
N GLU A 111 -0.21 -0.47 9.29
CA GLU A 111 0.14 -1.61 10.14
C GLU A 111 -0.37 -1.42 11.58
N GLY A 112 -1.09 -2.41 12.08
CA GLY A 112 -1.54 -2.50 13.48
C GLY A 112 -0.40 -2.88 14.42
N ARG A 113 -0.62 -2.68 15.74
CA ARG A 113 0.36 -3.11 16.76
C ARG A 113 0.61 -4.61 16.77
N ASP A 114 -0.42 -5.37 16.42
CA ASP A 114 -0.44 -6.81 16.25
C ASP A 114 0.25 -7.30 14.97
N GLY A 115 0.80 -6.38 14.15
CA GLY A 115 1.46 -6.71 12.88
C GLY A 115 0.48 -6.98 11.73
N ASN A 116 -0.83 -6.84 11.97
CA ASN A 116 -1.82 -6.98 10.91
C ASN A 116 -1.84 -5.74 10.02
N ILE A 117 -2.00 -5.93 8.72
CA ILE A 117 -2.14 -4.81 7.78
C ILE A 117 -3.62 -4.51 7.59
N TRP A 118 -3.96 -3.25 7.79
CA TRP A 118 -5.30 -2.70 7.65
C TRP A 118 -5.36 -1.86 6.37
N ILE A 119 -6.27 -2.23 5.48
CA ILE A 119 -6.46 -1.60 4.18
C ILE A 119 -7.87 -1.01 4.14
N GLY A 120 -7.96 0.32 4.19
CA GLY A 120 -9.20 1.01 3.95
C GLY A 120 -9.47 1.10 2.46
N THR A 121 -10.64 0.70 2.01
CA THR A 121 -11.11 0.83 0.63
C THR A 121 -12.36 1.69 0.58
N TYR A 122 -12.84 1.99 -0.63
CA TYR A 122 -14.10 2.70 -0.84
C TYR A 122 -15.34 1.87 -0.46
N ARG A 123 -15.16 0.58 -0.15
CA ARG A 123 -16.22 -0.36 0.25
C ARG A 123 -16.01 -0.93 1.66
N GLY A 124 -15.23 -0.25 2.50
CA GLY A 124 -15.04 -0.61 3.91
C GLY A 124 -13.58 -0.85 4.28
N LEU A 125 -13.37 -1.61 5.35
CA LEU A 125 -12.04 -1.90 5.89
C LEU A 125 -11.69 -3.37 5.68
N ASN A 126 -10.43 -3.66 5.34
CA ASN A 126 -9.94 -5.02 5.18
C ASN A 126 -8.80 -5.23 6.18
N ARG A 127 -8.83 -6.34 6.91
CA ARG A 127 -7.65 -6.84 7.62
C ARG A 127 -7.00 -7.89 6.74
N PHE A 128 -5.82 -7.58 6.24
CA PHE A 128 -5.09 -8.38 5.26
C PHE A 128 -4.08 -9.30 5.95
N ASP A 129 -4.13 -10.58 5.58
CA ASP A 129 -3.20 -11.62 6.03
C ASP A 129 -2.25 -11.95 4.89
N LEU A 130 -0.97 -11.62 5.08
CA LEU A 130 0.05 -11.84 4.05
C LEU A 130 0.41 -13.32 3.86
N GLN A 131 0.30 -14.15 4.90
CA GLN A 131 0.66 -15.57 4.79
C GLN A 131 -0.30 -16.31 3.87
N THR A 132 -1.58 -15.93 3.91
CA THR A 132 -2.64 -16.55 3.11
C THR A 132 -2.99 -15.75 1.86
N GLY A 133 -2.60 -14.48 1.78
CA GLY A 133 -3.01 -13.56 0.72
C GLY A 133 -4.50 -13.16 0.80
N LYS A 134 -5.14 -13.40 1.94
CA LYS A 134 -6.59 -13.21 2.12
C LYS A 134 -6.91 -12.02 3.01
N SER A 135 -8.11 -11.48 2.80
CA SER A 135 -8.67 -10.34 3.50
C SER A 135 -9.91 -10.74 4.29
N LYS A 136 -9.95 -10.32 5.56
CA LYS A 136 -11.22 -10.25 6.29
C LYS A 136 -11.83 -8.86 6.09
N ARG A 137 -13.01 -8.81 5.48
CA ARG A 137 -13.74 -7.57 5.19
C ARG A 137 -14.59 -7.13 6.39
N TYR A 138 -14.57 -5.84 6.69
CA TYR A 138 -15.42 -5.15 7.64
C TYR A 138 -16.16 -4.05 6.86
N VAL A 139 -17.33 -4.40 6.34
CA VAL A 139 -18.17 -3.52 5.51
C VAL A 139 -19.20 -2.85 6.43
N PRO A 140 -19.52 -1.55 6.25
CA PRO A 140 -20.63 -0.91 6.95
C PRO A 140 -21.93 -1.68 6.70
N GLU A 141 -22.63 -2.05 7.77
CA GLU A 141 -23.96 -2.66 7.71
C GLU A 141 -24.96 -1.57 8.10
N PRO A 142 -25.88 -1.15 7.20
CA PRO A 142 -26.80 -0.04 7.44
C PRO A 142 -27.61 -0.16 8.75
N ASP A 143 -27.90 -1.39 9.17
CA ASP A 143 -28.74 -1.70 10.33
C ASP A 143 -27.93 -2.06 11.60
N ASN A 144 -26.60 -1.98 11.55
CA ASN A 144 -25.73 -2.33 12.66
C ASN A 144 -24.97 -1.10 13.18
N PRO A 145 -25.37 -0.53 14.34
CA PRO A 145 -24.75 0.66 14.91
C PRO A 145 -23.33 0.44 15.44
N ARG A 146 -22.80 -0.80 15.40
CA ARG A 146 -21.38 -1.11 15.69
C ARG A 146 -20.51 -1.15 14.43
N SER A 147 -21.07 -0.85 13.26
CA SER A 147 -20.33 -0.83 12.00
C SER A 147 -19.68 0.53 11.74
N LEU A 148 -18.72 0.58 10.80
CA LEU A 148 -17.98 1.79 10.47
C LEU A 148 -18.93 2.90 10.00
N SER A 149 -18.83 4.09 10.58
CA SER A 149 -19.74 5.21 10.31
C SER A 149 -19.57 5.82 8.91
N HIS A 150 -18.54 5.43 8.14
CA HIS A 150 -18.31 5.94 6.80
C HIS A 150 -17.44 5.01 5.93
N ASN A 151 -17.66 5.05 4.62
CA ASN A 151 -17.14 4.10 3.63
C ASN A 151 -15.75 4.48 3.08
N LYS A 152 -15.17 5.59 3.55
CA LYS A 152 -13.89 6.14 3.06
C LYS A 152 -12.98 6.38 4.24
N VAL A 153 -12.00 5.50 4.42
CA VAL A 153 -11.04 5.59 5.52
C VAL A 153 -9.84 6.41 5.01
N ARG A 154 -9.82 7.71 5.31
CA ARG A 154 -8.78 8.63 4.81
C ARG A 154 -7.46 8.54 5.57
N ALA A 155 -7.51 8.05 6.80
CA ALA A 155 -6.36 7.91 7.66
C ALA A 155 -6.72 6.95 8.80
N ILE A 156 -5.73 6.17 9.23
CA ILE A 156 -5.82 5.36 10.44
C ILE A 156 -4.91 6.03 11.46
N TYR A 157 -5.51 6.69 12.46
CA TYR A 157 -4.79 7.33 13.55
C TYR A 157 -4.89 6.47 14.81
N HIS A 158 -3.76 6.26 15.48
CA HIS A 158 -3.73 5.63 16.79
C HIS A 158 -3.45 6.69 17.87
N CYS A 159 -4.36 6.87 18.83
CA CYS A 159 -4.15 7.74 19.98
C CYS A 159 -3.42 6.98 21.12
N GLN A 160 -2.34 7.54 21.65
CA GLN A 160 -1.70 7.04 22.88
C GLN A 160 -2.37 7.71 24.09
N GLN A 161 -3.05 6.93 24.96
CA GLN A 161 -3.27 7.39 26.33
C GLN A 161 -2.00 7.11 27.13
N GLN A 162 -1.20 8.14 27.32
CA GLN A 162 -0.07 8.11 28.23
C GLN A 162 -0.60 8.44 29.64
N TYR A 163 -1.04 7.42 30.39
CA TYR A 163 -1.27 7.61 31.82
C TYR A 163 0.10 7.67 32.51
N SER A 164 0.52 8.87 32.88
CA SER A 164 1.56 9.07 33.89
C SER A 164 0.86 9.22 35.23
N ILE A 165 0.98 8.24 36.11
CA ILE A 165 0.64 8.41 37.52
C ILE A 165 1.95 8.80 38.22
N LYS A 166 1.91 9.94 38.91
CA LYS A 166 2.97 10.45 39.79
C LYS A 166 3.13 9.58 41.03
#